data_AF-A0AA92M245-F1
#
_entry.id   AF-A0AA92M245-F1
#
_cell.length_a   1.000
_cell.length_b   1.000
_cell.length_c   1.000
_cell.angle_alpha   90.00
_cell.angle_beta   90.00
_cell.angle_gamma   90.00
#
_symmetry.space_group_name_H-M   'P 1'
#
loop_
_entity.id
_entity.type
_entity.pdbx_description
1 polymer ?
#
loop_
_entity_poly.entity_id
_entity_poly.type
_entity_poly.pdbx_seq_one_letter_code
_entity_poly.pdbx_strand_id
1 'polypeptide(L)'
;MTRKILIALAASLTMLAAGTASAQIGKAASDATDAAKHKIDEKRADSDAKKSGPVGKAVNNVKSGYHKNRSKSSAEKAKKALKDAG
;
A
#
# COMPACT_ATOMS: atom_id res chain seq x y z
N MET A 1 27.23 13.63 -34.18
CA MET A 1 26.13 13.78 -33.21
C MET A 1 26.32 15.07 -32.43
N THR A 2 25.39 16.01 -32.53
CA THR A 2 25.48 17.34 -31.90
C THR A 2 25.18 17.26 -30.41
N ARG A 3 25.94 17.98 -29.57
CA ARG A 3 25.75 18.07 -28.10
C ARG A 3 24.30 18.36 -27.68
N LYS A 4 23.54 19.05 -28.54
CA LYS A 4 22.12 19.35 -28.37
C LYS A 4 21.24 18.09 -28.31
N ILE A 5 21.56 17.07 -29.12
CA ILE A 5 20.84 15.78 -29.13
C ILE A 5 21.08 15.01 -27.83
N LEU A 6 22.32 15.03 -27.32
CA LEU A 6 22.67 14.38 -26.06
C LEU A 6 21.97 15.02 -24.85
N ILE A 7 21.86 16.35 -24.82
CA ILE A 7 21.14 17.07 -23.76
C ILE A 7 19.63 16.77 -23.82
N ALA A 8 19.04 16.76 -25.02
CA ALA A 8 17.63 16.43 -25.20
C ALA A 8 17.32 15.00 -24.76
N LEU A 9 18.19 14.05 -25.09
CA LEU A 9 18.03 12.64 -24.69
C LEU A 9 18.15 12.47 -23.16
N ALA A 10 19.16 13.11 -22.55
CA ALA A 10 19.32 13.10 -21.10
C ALA A 10 18.10 13.69 -20.39
N ALA A 11 17.62 14.86 -20.83
CA ALA A 11 16.43 15.50 -20.26
C ALA A 11 15.17 14.61 -20.36
N SER A 12 14.99 13.92 -21.49
CA SER A 12 13.86 13.01 -21.68
C SER A 12 13.92 11.77 -20.76
N LEU A 13 15.11 11.21 -20.53
CA LEU A 13 15.29 10.10 -19.59
C LEU A 13 15.03 10.53 -18.14
N THR A 14 15.49 11.72 -17.75
CA THR A 14 15.27 12.24 -16.39
C THR A 14 13.78 12.51 -16.13
N MET A 15 13.07 13.05 -17.12
CA MET A 15 11.61 13.26 -17.04
C MET A 15 10.85 11.94 -16.96
N LEU A 16 11.25 10.93 -17.72
CA LEU A 16 10.65 9.60 -17.67
C LEU A 16 10.88 8.93 -16.31
N ALA A 17 12.10 8.98 -15.79
CA ALA A 17 12.46 8.45 -14.48
C ALA A 17 11.71 9.17 -13.33
N ALA A 18 11.57 10.50 -13.41
CA ALA A 18 10.80 11.26 -12.43
C ALA A 18 9.30 10.93 -12.48
N GLY A 19 8.75 10.71 -13.68
CA GLY A 19 7.36 10.31 -13.87
C GLY A 19 7.06 8.91 -13.29
N THR A 20 7.94 7.94 -13.48
CA THR A 20 7.78 6.58 -12.92
C THR A 20 7.90 6.56 -11.41
N ALA A 21 8.84 7.32 -10.83
CA ALA A 21 9.01 7.43 -9.38
C ALA A 21 7.77 8.07 -8.72
N SER A 22 7.18 9.09 -9.33
CA SER A 22 5.97 9.74 -8.82
C SER A 22 4.76 8.79 -8.77
N ALA A 23 4.58 7.95 -9.80
CA ALA A 23 3.52 6.93 -9.83
C ALA A 23 3.72 5.85 -8.76
N GLN A 24 4.96 5.42 -8.50
CA GLN A 24 5.28 4.44 -7.46
C GLN A 24 5.07 5.02 -6.05
N ILE A 25 5.41 6.29 -5.81
CA ILE A 25 5.13 6.97 -4.54
C ILE A 25 3.62 7.11 -4.29
N GLY A 26 2.84 7.51 -5.30
CA GLY A 26 1.38 7.60 -5.20
C GLY A 26 0.74 6.24 -4.91
N LYS A 27 1.27 5.18 -5.53
CA LYS A 27 0.85 3.81 -5.25
C LYS A 27 1.23 3.37 -3.83
N ALA A 28 2.42 3.70 -3.35
CA ALA A 28 2.83 3.42 -1.97
C ALA A 28 1.92 4.10 -0.94
N ALA A 29 1.56 5.36 -1.17
CA ALA A 29 0.65 6.10 -0.28
C ALA A 29 -0.76 5.48 -0.26
N SER A 30 -1.25 5.03 -1.42
CA SER A 30 -2.54 4.34 -1.54
C SER A 30 -2.53 2.99 -0.80
N ASP A 31 -1.52 2.16 -1.05
CA ASP A 31 -1.34 0.86 -0.40
C ASP A 31 -1.16 1.04 1.13
N ALA A 32 -0.46 2.07 1.60
CA ALA A 32 -0.33 2.38 3.02
C ALA A 32 -1.66 2.81 3.66
N THR A 33 -2.47 3.60 2.95
CA THR A 33 -3.81 4.01 3.39
C THR A 33 -4.72 2.78 3.54
N ASP A 34 -4.69 1.86 2.58
CA ASP A 34 -5.46 0.62 2.63
C ASP A 34 -5.01 -0.29 3.78
N ALA A 35 -3.71 -0.33 4.06
CA ALA A 35 -3.18 -1.04 5.22
C ALA A 35 -3.77 -0.50 6.53
N ALA A 36 -3.84 0.83 6.66
CA ALA A 36 -4.41 1.50 7.82
C ALA A 36 -5.92 1.26 7.96
N LYS A 37 -6.70 1.36 6.86
CA LYS A 37 -8.15 1.05 6.86
C LYS A 37 -8.41 -0.37 7.33
N HIS A 38 -7.71 -1.34 6.75
CA HIS A 38 -7.82 -2.73 7.19
C HIS A 38 -7.39 -2.93 8.64
N LYS A 39 -6.41 -2.16 9.14
CA LYS A 39 -6.04 -2.24 10.56
C LYS A 39 -7.16 -1.73 11.48
N ILE A 40 -7.87 -0.68 11.07
CA ILE A 40 -9.03 -0.15 11.81
C ILE A 40 -10.16 -1.19 11.80
N ASP A 41 -10.44 -1.81 10.65
CA ASP A 41 -11.48 -2.84 10.54
C ASP A 41 -11.14 -4.10 11.35
N GLU A 42 -9.86 -4.52 11.39
CA GLU A 42 -9.37 -5.57 12.29
C GLU A 42 -9.73 -5.24 13.75
N LYS A 43 -9.42 -4.02 14.20
CA LYS A 43 -9.69 -3.58 15.58
C LYS A 43 -11.19 -3.46 15.90
N ARG A 44 -11.99 -3.06 14.91
CA ARG A 44 -13.44 -3.05 15.05
C ARG A 44 -13.97 -4.48 15.19
N ALA A 45 -13.54 -5.40 14.33
CA ALA A 45 -13.94 -6.80 14.40
C ALA A 45 -13.49 -7.47 15.71
N ASP A 46 -12.27 -7.20 16.20
CA ASP A 46 -11.82 -7.66 17.51
C ASP A 46 -12.72 -7.16 18.65
N SER A 47 -13.15 -5.89 18.56
CA SER A 47 -14.03 -5.28 19.56
C SER A 47 -15.42 -5.90 19.53
N ASP A 48 -15.95 -6.18 18.34
CA ASP A 48 -17.24 -6.83 18.16
C ASP A 48 -17.19 -8.30 18.63
N ALA A 49 -16.07 -9.00 18.40
CA ALA A 49 -15.86 -10.36 18.89
C ALA A 49 -15.90 -10.44 20.42
N LYS A 50 -15.33 -9.45 21.11
CA LYS A 50 -15.36 -9.35 22.58
C LYS A 50 -16.76 -9.12 23.14
N LYS A 51 -17.62 -8.42 22.40
CA LYS A 51 -18.99 -8.09 22.79
C LYS A 51 -20.01 -9.15 22.37
N SER A 52 -19.60 -10.15 21.58
CA SER A 52 -20.49 -11.15 20.99
C SER A 52 -20.55 -12.45 21.80
N GLY A 53 -21.68 -13.16 21.66
CA GLY A 53 -21.79 -14.57 22.07
C GLY A 53 -20.90 -15.51 21.23
N PRO A 54 -20.87 -16.82 21.53
CA PRO A 54 -19.89 -17.77 20.98
C PRO A 54 -19.81 -17.78 19.44
N VAL A 55 -20.97 -17.80 18.77
CA VAL A 55 -21.05 -17.80 17.30
C VAL A 55 -20.58 -16.47 16.72
N GLY A 56 -21.06 -15.34 17.27
CA GLY A 56 -20.64 -14.01 16.83
C GLY A 56 -19.15 -13.76 17.07
N LYS A 57 -18.58 -14.29 18.15
CA LYS A 57 -17.15 -14.26 18.42
C LYS A 57 -16.36 -14.99 17.35
N ALA A 58 -16.79 -16.19 16.97
CA ALA A 58 -16.14 -16.96 15.91
C ALA A 58 -16.15 -16.21 14.56
N VAL A 59 -17.32 -15.67 14.16
CA VAL A 59 -17.46 -14.91 12.91
C VAL A 59 -16.61 -13.64 12.92
N ASN A 60 -16.64 -12.88 14.01
CA ASN A 60 -15.87 -11.64 14.11
C ASN A 60 -14.36 -11.89 14.19
N ASN A 61 -13.90 -13.00 14.78
CA ASN A 61 -12.49 -13.39 14.75
C ASN A 61 -12.02 -13.71 13.32
N VAL A 62 -12.85 -14.36 12.50
CA VAL A 62 -12.53 -14.61 11.07
C VAL A 62 -12.43 -13.29 10.31
N LYS A 63 -13.37 -12.37 10.54
CA LYS A 63 -13.35 -11.02 9.95
C LYS A 63 -12.08 -10.25 10.35
N SER A 64 -11.72 -10.29 11.64
CA SER A 64 -10.47 -9.70 12.14
C SER A 64 -9.25 -10.32 11.45
N GLY A 65 -9.19 -11.65 11.34
CA GLY A 65 -8.12 -12.37 10.64
C GLY A 65 -7.96 -11.95 9.18
N TYR A 66 -9.07 -11.80 8.45
CA TYR A 66 -9.06 -11.31 7.06
C TYR A 66 -8.45 -9.91 6.96
N HIS A 67 -8.92 -8.97 7.77
CA HIS A 67 -8.44 -7.59 7.75
C HIS A 67 -6.98 -7.48 8.21
N LYS A 68 -6.56 -8.28 9.19
CA LYS A 68 -5.15 -8.37 9.61
C LYS A 68 -4.24 -8.81 8.46
N ASN A 69 -4.64 -9.83 7.70
CA ASN A 69 -3.86 -10.33 6.58
C ASN A 69 -3.79 -9.31 5.44
N ARG A 70 -4.92 -8.66 5.13
CA ARG A 70 -5.00 -7.59 4.13
C ARG A 70 -4.17 -6.36 4.53
N SER A 71 -4.23 -5.95 5.79
CA SER A 71 -3.42 -4.85 6.32
C SER A 71 -1.92 -5.10 6.10
N LYS A 72 -1.44 -6.30 6.45
CA LYS A 72 -0.05 -6.72 6.21
C LYS A 72 0.30 -6.72 4.71
N SER A 73 -0.55 -7.31 3.88
CA SER A 73 -0.31 -7.39 2.44
C SER A 73 -0.19 -6.01 1.80
N SER A 74 -1.08 -5.07 2.17
CA SER A 74 -1.02 -3.70 1.67
C SER A 74 0.21 -2.95 2.19
N ALA A 75 0.62 -3.16 3.44
CA ALA A 75 1.85 -2.58 3.97
C ALA A 75 3.11 -3.06 3.22
N GLU A 76 3.19 -4.36 2.90
CA GLU A 76 4.29 -4.92 2.11
C GLU A 76 4.29 -4.38 0.66
N LYS A 77 3.12 -4.19 0.06
CA LYS A 77 3.02 -3.54 -1.26
C LYS A 77 3.50 -2.10 -1.23
N ALA A 78 3.13 -1.34 -0.20
CA ALA A 78 3.60 0.03 -0.03
C ALA A 78 5.13 0.08 0.12
N LYS A 79 5.69 -0.80 0.97
CA LYS A 79 7.13 -0.94 1.16
C LYS A 79 7.85 -1.30 -0.14
N LYS A 80 7.29 -2.23 -0.94
CA LYS A 80 7.84 -2.59 -2.24
C LYS A 80 7.81 -1.41 -3.21
N ALA A 81 6.70 -0.69 -3.30
CA ALA A 81 6.57 0.47 -4.17
C ALA A 81 7.57 1.58 -3.82
N LEU A 82 7.86 1.80 -2.52
CA LEU A 82 8.91 2.73 -2.09
C LEU A 82 10.31 2.24 -2.47
N LYS A 83 10.58 0.94 -2.31
CA LYS A 83 11.87 0.34 -2.70
C LYS A 83 12.09 0.43 -4.21
N ASP A 84 11.05 0.24 -5.02
CA ASP A 84 11.16 0.28 -6.47
C ASP A 84 11.26 1.73 -7.01
N ALA A 85 10.99 2.74 -6.18
CA ALA A 85 11.05 4.17 -6.51
C ALA A 85 12.38 4.85 -6.16
N GLY A 86 13.23 4.21 -5.36
CA GLY A 86 14.56 4.69 -4.95
C GLY A 86 15.67 3.89 -5.61
#